data_AF-A0A5M9X1W4-F1
#
_entry.id   AF-A0A5M9X1W4-F1
#
_cell.length_a   1.000
_cell.length_b   1.000
_cell.length_c   1.000
_cell.angle_alpha   90.00
_cell.angle_beta   90.00
_cell.angle_gamma   90.00
#
_symmetry.space_group_name_H-M   'P 1'
#
loop_
_entity.id
_entity.type
_entity.pdbx_description
1 polymer ?
#
loop_
_entity_poly.entity_id
_entity_poly.type
_entity_poly.pdbx_seq_one_letter_code
_entity_poly.pdbx_strand_id
1 'polypeptide(L)'
;MIKEKNIEDINVSGFIYLEENGMYEFTPMLTFVYVKFGEEYLEFASIEQYSRLRITIVPSIRHDFELVEDLYPAVSSISDVVLTNPTSLTNMVSSIKIFSMEEKENEIICDSILIKLKNEQVLFFDPTFLSGINIGGIEQYEFWRIHNEEEKQEVYIEI
;
A
#
# COMPACT_ATOMS: atom_id res chain seq x y z
N MET A 1 -5.52 16.30 4.35
CA MET A 1 -6.03 15.80 3.05
C MET A 1 -6.75 14.45 3.19
N ILE A 2 -6.24 13.53 4.02
CA ILE A 2 -6.87 12.22 4.33
C ILE A 2 -7.94 12.33 5.43
N LYS A 3 -7.85 13.37 6.28
CA LYS A 3 -8.78 13.62 7.39
C LYS A 3 -10.23 13.66 6.89
N GLU A 4 -11.07 12.83 7.52
CA GLU A 4 -12.50 12.66 7.22
C GLU A 4 -12.83 12.09 5.82
N LYS A 5 -11.84 11.58 5.07
CA LYS A 5 -12.09 10.83 3.84
C LYS A 5 -12.17 9.33 4.13
N ASN A 6 -13.01 8.63 3.37
CA ASN A 6 -13.03 7.17 3.33
C ASN A 6 -11.97 6.67 2.36
N ILE A 7 -11.40 5.50 2.66
CA ILE A 7 -10.75 4.66 1.64
C ILE A 7 -11.87 4.22 0.69
N GLU A 8 -11.78 4.70 -0.55
CA GLU A 8 -12.74 4.34 -1.61
C GLU A 8 -12.30 3.09 -2.36
N ASP A 9 -10.99 2.94 -2.54
CA ASP A 9 -10.40 1.79 -3.20
C ASP A 9 -8.94 1.59 -2.76
N ILE A 10 -8.44 0.37 -2.93
CA ILE A 10 -7.04 -0.01 -2.79
C ILE A 10 -6.67 -0.72 -4.08
N ASN A 11 -5.72 -0.17 -4.81
CA ASN A 11 -5.33 -0.66 -6.12
C ASN A 11 -3.87 -1.12 -6.15
N VAL A 12 -3.62 -2.11 -7.00
CA VAL A 12 -2.28 -2.52 -7.40
C VAL A 12 -2.15 -2.40 -8.90
N SER A 13 -1.01 -1.88 -9.35
CA SER A 13 -0.62 -1.91 -10.75
C SER A 13 0.02 -3.25 -11.08
N GLY A 14 -0.07 -3.67 -12.33
CA GLY A 14 0.57 -4.89 -12.81
C GLY A 14 0.46 -4.98 -14.32
N PHE A 15 0.60 -6.18 -14.84
CA PHE A 15 0.45 -6.44 -16.26
C PHE A 15 -0.41 -7.68 -16.51
N ILE A 16 -1.01 -7.72 -17.70
CA ILE A 16 -1.70 -8.88 -18.22
C ILE A 16 -0.82 -9.52 -19.29
N TYR A 17 -0.67 -10.84 -19.24
CA TYR A 17 0.00 -11.63 -20.28
C TYR A 17 -0.81 -12.87 -20.64
N LEU A 18 -0.59 -13.40 -21.85
CA LEU A 18 -1.21 -14.63 -22.31
C LEU A 18 -0.33 -15.82 -21.91
N GLU A 19 -0.86 -16.69 -21.06
CA GLU A 19 -0.22 -17.93 -20.64
C GLU A 19 -0.14 -18.95 -21.78
N GLU A 20 0.76 -19.93 -21.66
CA GLU A 20 0.92 -21.03 -22.63
C GLU A 20 -0.37 -21.85 -22.81
N ASN A 21 -1.23 -21.88 -21.79
CA ASN A 21 -2.53 -22.54 -21.82
C ASN A 21 -3.63 -21.73 -22.54
N GLY A 22 -3.31 -20.53 -23.03
CA GLY A 22 -4.23 -19.64 -23.71
C GLY A 22 -5.09 -18.76 -22.80
N MET A 23 -4.81 -18.71 -21.50
CA MET A 23 -5.51 -17.84 -20.55
C MET A 23 -4.77 -16.52 -20.34
N TYR A 24 -5.50 -15.41 -20.23
CA TYR A 24 -4.91 -14.15 -19.79
C TYR A 24 -4.79 -14.14 -18.27
N GLU A 25 -3.60 -13.88 -17.75
CA GLU A 25 -3.32 -13.75 -16.33
C GLU A 25 -2.89 -12.33 -15.98
N PHE A 26 -3.44 -11.80 -14.88
CA PHE A 26 -2.98 -10.54 -14.30
C PHE A 26 -1.92 -10.81 -13.23
N THR A 27 -0.71 -10.30 -13.44
CA THR A 27 0.36 -10.34 -12.45
C THR A 27 0.47 -9.00 -11.74
N PRO A 28 0.15 -8.92 -10.45
CA PRO A 28 0.30 -7.70 -9.68
C PRO A 28 1.79 -7.40 -9.43
N MET A 29 2.17 -6.15 -9.62
CA MET A 29 3.46 -5.62 -9.18
C MET A 29 3.29 -4.95 -7.83
N LEU A 30 3.56 -5.69 -6.76
CA LEU A 30 3.38 -5.20 -5.39
C LEU A 30 4.44 -4.18 -4.97
N THR A 31 5.34 -3.77 -5.87
CA THR A 31 6.23 -2.62 -5.64
C THR A 31 5.48 -1.32 -5.47
N PHE A 32 4.25 -1.22 -6.00
CA PHE A 32 3.38 -0.06 -5.86
C PHE A 32 1.98 -0.47 -5.37
N VAL A 33 1.52 0.20 -4.33
CA VAL A 33 0.15 0.08 -3.82
C VAL A 33 -0.46 1.46 -3.74
N TYR A 34 -1.70 1.61 -4.16
CA TYR A 34 -2.40 2.89 -4.20
C TYR A 34 -3.64 2.84 -3.32
N VAL A 35 -3.77 3.74 -2.37
CA VAL A 35 -4.98 3.87 -1.55
C VAL A 35 -5.72 5.14 -1.95
N LYS A 36 -6.94 4.98 -2.46
CA LYS A 36 -7.75 6.07 -3.01
C LYS A 36 -8.55 6.81 -1.94
N PHE A 37 -8.48 8.14 -1.96
CA PHE A 37 -9.22 9.05 -1.09
C PHE A 37 -9.82 10.23 -1.89
N GLY A 38 -11.05 10.07 -2.40
CA GLY A 38 -11.66 11.05 -3.32
C GLY A 38 -10.92 11.07 -4.66
N GLU A 39 -10.50 12.26 -5.09
CA GLU A 39 -9.82 12.47 -6.39
C GLU A 39 -8.32 12.13 -6.39
N GLU A 40 -7.75 11.73 -5.26
CA GLU A 40 -6.30 11.52 -5.11
C GLU A 40 -6.01 10.13 -4.55
N TYR A 41 -4.77 9.70 -4.77
CA TYR A 41 -4.23 8.45 -4.25
C TYR A 41 -3.06 8.74 -3.31
N LEU A 42 -2.98 7.96 -2.24
CA LEU A 42 -1.75 7.76 -1.51
C LEU A 42 -1.00 6.59 -2.16
N GLU A 43 0.07 6.89 -2.88
CA GLU A 43 1.00 5.90 -3.44
C GLU A 43 1.97 5.44 -2.35
N PHE A 44 2.06 4.13 -2.16
CA PHE A 44 3.11 3.45 -1.44
C PHE A 44 4.01 2.77 -2.46
N ALA A 45 5.30 3.11 -2.45
CA ALA A 45 6.30 2.51 -3.31
C ALA A 45 7.38 1.84 -2.46
N SER A 46 7.69 0.58 -2.76
CA SER A 46 8.83 -0.11 -2.15
C SER A 46 10.12 0.37 -2.79
N ILE A 47 11.06 0.86 -1.97
CA ILE A 47 12.34 1.43 -2.39
C ILE A 47 13.51 0.77 -1.64
N GLU A 48 14.73 1.10 -2.04
CA GLU A 48 15.97 0.65 -1.38
C GLU A 48 16.03 -0.89 -1.25
N GLN A 49 15.85 -1.60 -2.37
CA GLN A 49 15.86 -3.06 -2.42
C GLN A 49 14.86 -3.71 -1.46
N TYR A 50 13.63 -3.19 -1.41
CA TYR A 50 12.53 -3.73 -0.62
C TYR A 50 12.73 -3.57 0.90
N SER A 51 13.39 -2.49 1.34
CA SER A 51 13.62 -2.25 2.77
C SER A 51 12.80 -1.10 3.33
N ARG A 52 12.35 -0.17 2.47
CA ARG A 52 11.63 1.04 2.89
C ARG A 52 10.46 1.35 1.98
N LEU A 53 9.51 2.10 2.50
CA LEU A 53 8.38 2.68 1.80
C LEU A 53 8.65 4.15 1.51
N ARG A 54 8.39 4.56 0.27
CA ARG A 54 8.11 5.96 -0.10
C ARG A 54 6.60 6.14 -0.17
N ILE A 55 6.09 7.18 0.48
CA ILE A 55 4.69 7.55 0.49
C ILE A 55 4.52 8.90 -0.18
N THR A 56 3.71 8.98 -1.23
CA THR A 56 3.50 10.20 -2.03
C THR A 56 2.01 10.38 -2.36
N ILE A 57 1.55 11.61 -2.49
CA ILE A 57 0.20 11.90 -2.99
C ILE A 57 0.26 12.06 -4.51
N VAL A 58 -0.55 11.30 -5.24
CA VAL A 58 -0.58 11.34 -6.71
C VAL A 58 -2.02 11.48 -7.23
N PRO A 59 -2.23 12.18 -8.35
CA PRO A 59 -3.57 12.38 -8.92
C PRO A 59 -4.10 11.15 -9.65
N SER A 60 -3.23 10.19 -9.98
CA SER A 60 -3.59 8.98 -10.73
C SER A 60 -2.55 7.88 -10.51
N ILE A 61 -2.97 6.63 -10.71
CA ILE A 61 -2.08 5.47 -10.76
C ILE A 61 -1.10 5.61 -11.93
N ARG A 62 0.16 5.23 -11.71
CA ARG A 62 1.22 5.29 -12.71
C ARG A 62 1.79 3.90 -12.95
N HIS A 63 2.33 3.68 -14.14
CA HIS A 63 3.03 2.46 -14.51
C HIS A 63 4.49 2.82 -14.78
N ASP A 64 5.32 2.72 -13.74
CA ASP A 64 6.73 3.12 -13.79
C ASP A 64 7.66 1.91 -14.01
N PHE A 65 7.23 0.92 -14.79
CA PHE A 65 8.01 -0.27 -15.13
C PHE A 65 8.06 -0.50 -16.65
N GLU A 66 9.18 -1.04 -17.11
CA GLU A 66 9.37 -1.40 -18.52
C GLU A 66 8.55 -2.66 -18.84
N LEU A 67 7.67 -2.53 -19.83
CA LEU A 67 6.92 -3.65 -20.40
C LEU A 67 7.68 -4.18 -21.62
N VAL A 68 7.88 -5.49 -21.67
CA VAL A 68 8.34 -6.18 -22.89
C VAL A 68 7.16 -6.39 -23.84
N GLU A 69 7.44 -6.82 -25.08
CA GLU A 69 6.39 -7.19 -26.04
C GLU A 69 5.41 -8.20 -25.41
N ASP A 70 4.12 -8.05 -25.73
CA ASP A 70 2.99 -8.86 -25.25
C ASP A 70 2.59 -8.72 -23.77
N LEU A 71 3.15 -7.75 -23.04
CA LEU A 71 2.65 -7.36 -21.72
C LEU A 71 1.79 -6.10 -21.80
N TYR A 72 0.59 -6.16 -21.23
CA TYR A 72 -0.35 -5.02 -21.21
C TYR A 72 -0.44 -4.43 -19.81
N PRO A 73 -0.26 -3.11 -19.61
CA PRO A 73 -0.40 -2.50 -18.30
C PRO A 73 -1.86 -2.64 -17.83
N ALA A 74 -2.02 -3.01 -16.56
CA ALA A 74 -3.33 -3.19 -15.97
C ALA A 74 -3.32 -2.76 -14.51
N VAL A 75 -4.50 -2.39 -14.02
CA VAL A 75 -4.74 -2.04 -12.62
C VAL A 75 -5.86 -2.94 -12.12
N SER A 76 -5.70 -3.45 -10.91
CA SER A 76 -6.77 -4.18 -10.23
C SER A 76 -7.09 -3.51 -8.90
N SER A 77 -8.38 -3.49 -8.55
CA SER A 77 -8.81 -3.25 -7.17
C SER A 77 -8.56 -4.51 -6.35
N ILE A 78 -8.03 -4.32 -5.16
CA ILE A 78 -7.84 -5.37 -4.14
C ILE A 78 -8.60 -5.02 -2.86
N SER A 79 -9.52 -4.06 -2.91
CA SER A 79 -10.34 -3.65 -1.76
C SER A 79 -11.10 -4.82 -1.16
N ASP A 80 -11.72 -5.67 -1.98
CA ASP A 80 -12.45 -6.87 -1.52
C ASP A 80 -11.55 -7.92 -0.85
N VAL A 81 -10.24 -7.85 -1.08
CA VAL A 81 -9.26 -8.75 -0.46
C VAL A 81 -8.72 -8.14 0.84
N VAL A 82 -8.49 -6.82 0.86
CA VAL A 82 -7.82 -6.13 1.97
C VAL A 82 -8.81 -5.62 3.03
N LEU A 83 -9.95 -5.06 2.62
CA LEU A 83 -10.93 -4.46 3.53
C LEU A 83 -11.94 -5.51 3.99
N THR A 84 -12.26 -5.53 5.29
CA THR A 84 -13.26 -6.46 5.83
C THR A 84 -14.67 -6.17 5.27
N ASN A 85 -14.96 -4.90 4.99
CA ASN A 85 -16.15 -4.47 4.25
C ASN A 85 -15.79 -3.26 3.38
N PRO A 86 -15.50 -3.45 2.08
CA PRO A 86 -15.10 -2.38 1.17
C PRO A 86 -16.10 -1.24 1.05
N THR A 87 -17.39 -1.52 1.22
CA THR A 87 -18.48 -0.54 1.10
C THR A 87 -18.76 0.24 2.39
N SER A 88 -18.01 -0.01 3.46
CA SER A 88 -18.26 0.61 4.76
C SER A 88 -17.90 2.10 4.79
N LEU A 89 -18.84 2.94 5.25
CA LEU A 89 -18.60 4.36 5.50
C LEU A 89 -17.65 4.63 6.68
N THR A 90 -17.23 3.59 7.38
CA THR A 90 -16.26 3.63 8.49
C THR A 90 -14.86 3.18 8.08
N ASN A 91 -14.60 2.99 6.77
CA ASN A 91 -13.25 2.85 6.20
C ASN A 91 -12.49 4.20 6.19
N MET A 92 -12.74 5.05 7.18
CA MET A 92 -12.04 6.30 7.41
C MET A 92 -10.82 6.05 8.27
N VAL A 93 -9.73 6.75 8.02
CA VAL A 93 -8.56 6.71 8.89
C VAL A 93 -8.90 7.32 10.26
N SER A 94 -8.58 6.57 11.32
CA SER A 94 -8.67 6.97 12.72
C SER A 94 -7.29 7.41 13.23
N SER A 95 -6.26 6.61 12.94
CA SER A 95 -4.88 6.98 13.28
C SER A 95 -3.87 6.32 12.35
N ILE A 96 -2.67 6.88 12.33
CA ILE A 96 -1.53 6.41 11.57
C ILE A 96 -0.33 6.29 12.50
N LYS A 97 0.40 5.17 12.41
CA LYS A 97 1.75 5.00 12.96
C LYS A 97 2.75 4.84 11.83
N ILE A 98 3.80 5.64 11.85
CA ILE A 98 4.88 5.59 10.86
C ILE A 98 6.17 5.22 11.59
N PHE A 99 6.88 4.20 11.09
CA PHE A 99 8.10 3.68 11.70
C PHE A 99 9.33 4.19 10.95
N SER A 100 10.29 4.78 11.65
CA SER A 100 11.52 5.36 11.09
C SER A 100 11.23 6.45 10.03
N MET A 101 10.34 7.39 10.38
CA MET A 101 9.88 8.43 9.46
C MET A 101 10.97 9.45 9.11
N GLU A 102 11.13 9.69 7.82
CA GLU A 102 11.90 10.78 7.22
C GLU A 102 10.97 11.62 6.33
N GLU A 103 10.76 12.88 6.69
CA GLU A 103 9.96 13.81 5.90
C GLU A 103 10.83 14.53 4.87
N LYS A 104 10.35 14.57 3.63
CA LYS A 104 10.92 15.36 2.52
C LYS A 104 9.83 16.25 1.93
N GLU A 105 10.22 17.17 1.05
CA GLU A 105 9.34 18.24 0.55
C GLU A 105 7.97 17.75 0.03
N ASN A 106 7.91 16.59 -0.64
CA ASN A 106 6.68 16.05 -1.22
C ASN A 106 6.49 14.54 -0.98
N GLU A 107 7.31 13.93 -0.12
CA GLU A 107 7.28 12.49 0.14
C GLU A 107 7.62 12.19 1.60
N ILE A 108 7.11 11.08 2.10
CA ILE A 108 7.55 10.48 3.37
C ILE A 108 8.31 9.21 3.03
N ILE A 109 9.47 9.02 3.65
CA ILE A 109 10.17 7.73 3.64
C ILE A 109 10.05 7.11 5.03
N CYS A 110 9.75 5.83 5.10
CA CYS A 110 9.64 5.10 6.36
C CYS A 110 9.95 3.62 6.15
N ASP A 111 10.16 2.88 7.22
CA ASP A 111 10.37 1.43 7.13
C ASP A 111 9.05 0.72 6.85
N SER A 112 8.01 1.07 7.62
CA SER A 112 6.66 0.54 7.49
C SER A 112 5.64 1.55 8.00
N ILE A 113 4.36 1.28 7.76
CA ILE A 113 3.25 2.13 8.22
C ILE A 113 2.05 1.28 8.62
N LEU A 114 1.42 1.67 9.73
CA LEU A 114 0.18 1.10 10.24
C LEU A 114 -0.92 2.17 10.17
N ILE A 115 -2.01 1.85 9.50
CA ILE A 115 -3.20 2.69 9.40
C ILE A 115 -4.33 1.99 10.15
N LYS A 116 -4.86 2.63 11.19
CA LYS A 116 -6.05 2.17 11.88
C LYS A 116 -7.27 2.91 11.34
N LEU A 117 -8.30 2.16 10.96
CA LEU A 117 -9.57 2.70 10.48
C LEU A 117 -10.57 2.90 11.64
N LYS A 118 -11.62 3.70 11.43
CA LYS A 118 -12.68 3.95 12.43
C LYS A 118 -13.51 2.72 12.76
N ASN A 119 -13.51 1.71 11.90
CA ASN A 119 -14.10 0.39 12.18
C ASN A 119 -13.15 -0.54 12.96
N GLU A 120 -12.05 -0.02 13.50
CA GLU A 120 -11.00 -0.74 14.23
C GLU A 120 -10.15 -1.69 13.36
N GLN A 121 -10.43 -1.81 12.06
CA GLN A 121 -9.56 -2.55 11.14
C GLN A 121 -8.19 -1.88 11.07
N VAL A 122 -7.14 -2.71 11.08
CA VAL A 122 -5.75 -2.29 10.91
C VAL A 122 -5.29 -2.70 9.52
N LEU A 123 -4.68 -1.76 8.80
CA LEU A 123 -3.94 -2.00 7.57
C LEU A 123 -2.46 -1.72 7.84
N PHE A 124 -1.62 -2.72 7.63
CA PHE A 124 -0.19 -2.64 7.82
C PHE A 124 0.50 -2.88 6.47
N PHE A 125 1.36 -1.94 6.08
CA PHE A 125 2.11 -1.99 4.83
C PHE A 125 3.58 -2.24 5.17
N ASP A 126 4.11 -3.34 4.64
CA ASP A 126 5.46 -3.82 4.90
C ASP A 126 6.19 -4.05 3.58
N PRO A 127 7.25 -3.29 3.28
CA PRO A 127 7.97 -3.42 2.02
C PRO A 127 8.93 -4.62 1.99
N THR A 128 9.12 -5.33 3.11
CA THR A 128 10.23 -6.30 3.30
C THR A 128 10.05 -7.65 2.62
N PHE A 129 8.95 -7.84 1.90
CA PHE A 129 8.65 -9.10 1.23
C PHE A 129 9.28 -9.15 -0.17
N LEU A 130 9.68 -10.36 -0.60
CA LEU A 130 10.37 -10.58 -1.88
C LEU A 130 9.58 -10.05 -3.09
N SER A 131 8.25 -10.14 -3.05
CA SER A 131 7.38 -9.67 -4.13
C SER A 131 7.07 -8.17 -4.07
N GLY A 132 7.50 -7.46 -3.01
CA GLY A 132 7.22 -6.05 -2.78
C GLY A 132 6.45 -5.81 -1.48
N ILE A 133 5.52 -4.85 -1.52
CA ILE A 133 4.72 -4.44 -0.37
C ILE A 133 3.69 -5.51 -0.04
N ASN A 134 3.79 -6.07 1.16
CA ASN A 134 2.74 -6.90 1.71
C ASN A 134 1.77 -6.04 2.53
N ILE A 135 0.47 -6.25 2.32
CA ILE A 135 -0.61 -5.54 3.00
C ILE A 135 -1.36 -6.53 3.87
N GLY A 136 -1.44 -6.26 5.16
CA GLY A 136 -2.13 -7.16 6.08
C GLY A 136 -2.61 -6.48 7.34
N GLY A 137 -3.08 -7.29 8.28
CA GLY A 137 -3.69 -6.81 9.51
C GLY A 137 -2.72 -6.72 10.68
N ILE A 138 -3.30 -6.69 11.88
CA ILE A 138 -2.54 -6.67 13.13
C ILE A 138 -1.57 -7.86 13.26
N GLU A 139 -1.92 -9.03 12.72
CA GLU A 139 -1.06 -10.22 12.76
C GLU A 139 0.25 -10.01 11.99
N GLN A 140 0.20 -9.34 10.83
CA GLN A 140 1.40 -9.03 10.06
C GLN A 140 2.25 -7.96 10.77
N TYR A 141 1.61 -6.95 11.37
CA TYR A 141 2.32 -5.96 12.18
C TYR A 141 3.08 -6.63 13.34
N GLU A 142 2.45 -7.54 14.07
CA GLU A 142 3.10 -8.27 15.16
C GLU A 142 4.25 -9.15 14.65
N PHE A 143 4.06 -9.84 13.52
CA PHE A 143 5.12 -10.58 12.86
C PHE A 143 6.30 -9.67 12.52
N TRP A 144 6.05 -8.55 11.85
CA TRP A 144 7.10 -7.59 11.48
C TRP A 144 7.82 -7.03 12.70
N ARG A 145 7.08 -6.64 13.75
CA ARG A 145 7.62 -6.07 14.99
C ARG A 145 8.57 -7.04 15.70
N ILE A 146 8.24 -8.33 15.73
CA ILE A 146 9.09 -9.37 16.35
C ILE A 146 10.39 -9.57 15.56
N HIS A 147 10.36 -9.45 14.23
CA HIS A 147 11.53 -9.72 13.38
C HIS A 147 12.39 -8.48 13.10
N ASN A 148 11.93 -7.30 13.52
CA ASN A 148 12.64 -6.02 13.36
C ASN A 148 13.08 -5.48 14.72
N GLU A 149 13.73 -6.33 15.53
CA GLU A 149 14.07 -6.20 16.98
C GLU A 149 14.73 -4.89 17.48
N GLU A 150 14.91 -3.87 16.63
CA GLU A 150 15.45 -2.56 17.00
C GLU A 150 14.34 -1.61 17.48
N GLU A 151 14.64 -0.79 18.49
CA GLU A 151 13.76 0.32 18.88
C GLU A 151 13.65 1.31 17.71
N LYS A 152 12.59 1.18 16.92
CA LYS A 152 12.31 2.11 15.82
C LYS A 152 11.67 3.37 16.35
N GLN A 153 12.05 4.51 15.79
CA GLN A 153 11.36 5.76 16.05
C GLN A 153 9.93 5.65 15.51
N GLU A 154 8.94 5.91 16.36
CA GLU A 154 7.52 5.90 15.97
C GLU A 154 6.97 7.32 15.95
N VAL A 155 6.26 7.66 14.86
CA VAL A 155 5.43 8.85 14.79
C VAL A 155 3.98 8.43 14.80
N TYR A 156 3.23 8.91 15.79
CA TYR A 156 1.79 8.67 15.93
C TYR A 156 1.00 9.92 15.52
N ILE A 157 0.04 9.73 14.63
CA ILE A 157 -0.85 10.80 14.13
C ILE A 157 -2.29 10.36 14.36
N GLU A 158 -3.01 11.12 15.17
CA GLU A 158 -4.46 10.99 15.35
C GLU A 158 -5.19 11.89 14.34
N ILE A 159 -6.22 11.36 13.68
CA ILE A 159 -6.92 12.04 12.58
C ILE A 159 -8.29 12.57 13.00
#